data_AF-A0A351MNB4-F1
#
_entry.id   AF-A0A351MNB4-F1
#
_cell.length_a   1.000
_cell.length_b   1.000
_cell.length_c   1.000
_cell.angle_alpha   90.00
_cell.angle_beta   90.00
_cell.angle_gamma   90.00
#
_symmetry.space_group_name_H-M   'P 1'
#
loop_
_entity.id
_entity.type
_entity.pdbx_description
1 polymer ?
#
loop_
_entity_poly.entity_id
_entity_poly.type
_entity_poly.pdbx_seq_one_letter_code
_entity_poly.pdbx_strand_id
1 'polypeptide(L)'
;MPGFSPAGPILNIGRPFGQVRADSIGAVLMDVRVDGVKLSEAGTMLKYKLDTTPDEEAAVVSDYPPKRPVQLFDLAPGPHKLTAWLELDGRRVENGGVTRVEREFTVLP
;
A
#
# COMPACT_ATOMS: atom_id res chain seq x y z
N MET A 1 -2.33 6.44 24.77
CA MET A 1 -3.16 6.72 23.58
C MET A 1 -2.39 6.23 22.37
N PRO A 2 -3.02 5.56 21.38
CA PRO A 2 -2.30 5.12 20.19
C PRO A 2 -1.70 6.36 19.50
N GLY A 3 -0.41 6.27 19.18
CA GLY A 3 0.46 7.37 18.82
C GLY A 3 0.22 7.93 17.42
N PHE A 4 -0.95 8.54 17.21
CA PHE A 4 -1.19 9.35 16.02
C PHE A 4 -0.70 10.77 16.21
N SER A 5 -0.14 11.35 15.14
CA SER A 5 0.07 12.80 15.09
C SER A 5 -1.27 13.55 15.24
N PRO A 6 -1.29 14.82 15.70
CA PRO A 6 -2.52 15.62 15.77
C PRO A 6 -3.25 15.77 14.43
N ALA A 7 -2.54 15.60 13.30
CA ALA A 7 -3.09 15.62 11.95
C ALA A 7 -3.65 14.24 11.50
N GLY A 8 -3.53 13.21 12.34
CA GLY A 8 -3.82 11.83 11.98
C GLY A 8 -2.69 11.18 11.17
N PRO A 9 -2.83 9.88 10.86
CA PRO A 9 -1.90 9.19 9.98
C PRO A 9 -2.17 9.56 8.51
N ILE A 10 -1.12 9.60 7.70
CA ILE A 10 -1.18 9.88 6.27
C ILE A 10 -0.57 8.70 5.51
N LEU A 11 -1.25 8.24 4.46
CA LEU A 11 -0.74 7.24 3.52
C LEU A 11 -0.65 7.86 2.12
N ASN A 12 0.48 7.69 1.45
CA ASN A 12 0.66 8.08 0.06
C ASN A 12 1.34 6.96 -0.74
N ILE A 13 0.83 6.71 -1.94
CA ILE A 13 1.43 5.81 -2.93
C ILE A 13 1.88 6.64 -4.13
N GLY A 14 3.20 6.74 -4.32
CA GLY A 14 3.85 7.50 -5.38
C GLY A 14 3.96 6.73 -6.70
N ARG A 15 4.15 5.41 -6.64
CA ARG A 15 4.14 4.47 -7.77
C ARG A 15 3.46 3.17 -7.33
N PRO A 16 2.89 2.36 -8.23
CA PRO A 16 2.75 2.57 -9.68
C PRO A 16 1.66 3.59 -10.07
N PHE A 17 1.80 4.22 -11.23
CA PHE A 17 0.78 5.09 -11.85
C PHE A 17 0.92 5.07 -13.39
N GLY A 18 -0.19 5.26 -14.11
CA GLY A 18 -0.15 5.33 -15.58
C GLY A 18 0.39 4.04 -16.20
N GLN A 19 1.28 4.15 -17.18
CA GLN A 19 1.91 2.99 -17.82
C GLN A 19 3.21 2.62 -17.10
N VAL A 20 3.35 1.36 -16.72
CA VAL A 20 4.52 0.83 -16.01
C VAL A 20 5.09 -0.39 -16.71
N ARG A 21 6.41 -0.59 -16.60
CA ARG A 21 7.09 -1.82 -17.02
C ARG A 21 7.56 -2.55 -15.78
N ALA A 22 7.46 -3.88 -15.80
CA ALA A 22 8.13 -4.71 -14.82
C ALA A 22 9.65 -4.53 -14.93
N ASP A 23 10.36 -4.63 -13.80
CA ASP A 23 11.81 -4.59 -13.75
C ASP A 23 12.44 -5.91 -14.24
N SER A 24 13.77 -6.04 -14.10
CA SER A 24 14.51 -7.22 -14.57
C SER A 24 14.14 -8.53 -13.86
N ILE A 25 13.46 -8.48 -12.71
CA ILE A 25 12.99 -9.66 -11.98
C ILE A 25 11.47 -9.86 -12.12
N GLY A 26 10.81 -9.10 -13.00
CA GLY A 26 9.37 -9.20 -13.22
C GLY A 26 8.52 -8.47 -12.18
N ALA A 27 9.10 -7.54 -11.40
CA ALA A 27 8.37 -6.81 -10.38
C ALA A 27 7.97 -5.39 -10.82
N VAL A 28 6.79 -4.94 -10.42
CA VAL A 28 6.40 -3.52 -10.44
C VAL A 28 6.63 -2.94 -9.05
N LEU A 29 7.32 -1.80 -8.97
CA LEU A 29 7.64 -1.16 -7.68
C LEU A 29 6.49 -0.30 -7.17
N MET A 30 6.22 -0.44 -5.87
CA MET A 30 5.31 0.41 -5.12
C MET A 30 6.10 1.28 -4.14
N ASP A 31 6.12 2.58 -4.40
CA ASP A 31 6.72 3.56 -3.50
C ASP A 31 5.66 4.05 -2.52
N VAL A 32 5.90 3.82 -1.23
CA VAL A 32 4.97 4.17 -0.18
C VAL A 32 5.56 5.15 0.83
N ARG A 33 4.74 6.12 1.22
CA ARG A 33 5.01 7.05 2.31
C ARG A 33 3.94 6.96 3.38
N VAL A 34 4.36 6.73 4.62
CA VAL A 34 3.51 6.71 5.80
C VAL A 34 4.03 7.74 6.79
N ASP A 35 3.21 8.72 7.15
CA ASP A 35 3.54 9.74 8.14
C ASP A 35 2.56 9.69 9.33
N GLY A 36 3.02 10.16 10.49
CA GLY A 36 2.18 10.31 11.68
C GLY A 36 1.83 9.03 12.42
N VAL A 37 2.42 7.89 12.03
CA VAL A 37 2.29 6.58 12.70
C VAL A 37 3.51 5.70 12.42
N LYS A 38 3.85 4.81 13.37
CA LYS A 38 4.86 3.76 13.18
C LYS A 38 4.18 2.45 12.82
N LEU A 39 4.68 1.76 11.79
CA LEU A 39 4.19 0.43 11.46
C LEU A 39 4.81 -0.63 12.37
N SER A 40 4.00 -1.60 12.81
CA SER A 40 4.43 -2.78 13.55
C SER A 40 3.36 -3.87 13.49
N GLU A 41 3.75 -5.13 13.61
CA GLU A 41 2.80 -6.27 13.62
C GLU A 41 1.77 -6.18 14.76
N ALA A 42 2.17 -5.68 15.93
CA ALA A 42 1.30 -5.51 17.10
C ALA A 42 0.60 -4.14 17.14
N GLY A 43 0.63 -3.37 16.05
CA GLY A 43 0.14 -1.99 16.04
C GLY A 43 -0.48 -1.63 14.71
N THR A 44 -0.11 -0.46 14.17
CA THR A 44 -0.60 -0.06 12.85
C THR A 44 0.10 -0.84 11.76
N MET A 45 -0.67 -1.34 10.80
CA MET A 45 -0.17 -2.05 9.63
C MET A 45 -0.65 -1.33 8.37
N LEU A 46 0.18 -1.33 7.34
CA LEU A 46 -0.25 -0.99 6.00
C LEU A 46 -0.67 -2.28 5.31
N LYS A 47 -1.92 -2.33 4.83
CA LYS A 47 -2.40 -3.37 3.95
C LYS A 47 -2.50 -2.87 2.53
N TYR A 48 -2.24 -3.74 1.57
CA TYR A 48 -2.50 -3.46 0.17
C TYR A 48 -2.96 -4.69 -0.59
N LYS A 49 -3.72 -4.48 -1.65
CA LYS A 49 -4.21 -5.52 -2.54
C LYS A 49 -4.29 -5.02 -3.97
N LEU A 50 -4.27 -5.95 -4.91
CA LEU A 50 -4.44 -5.69 -6.33
C LEU A 50 -5.82 -6.17 -6.78
N ASP A 51 -6.40 -5.44 -7.72
CA ASP A 51 -7.63 -5.78 -8.42
C ASP A 51 -8.77 -6.18 -7.47
N THR A 52 -9.43 -7.30 -7.75
CA THR A 52 -10.56 -7.81 -6.98
C THR A 52 -10.13 -8.75 -5.86
N THR A 53 -8.85 -8.79 -5.48
CA THR A 53 -8.39 -9.62 -4.36
C THR A 53 -9.20 -9.31 -3.09
N PRO A 54 -9.67 -10.33 -2.34
CA PRO A 54 -10.37 -10.14 -1.07
C PRO A 54 -9.53 -9.38 -0.04
N ASP A 55 -10.17 -8.68 0.90
CA ASP A 55 -9.45 -7.93 1.93
C ASP A 55 -8.71 -8.86 2.91
N GLU A 56 -9.20 -10.09 3.13
CA GLU A 56 -8.51 -11.09 3.96
C GLU A 56 -7.18 -11.59 3.35
N GLU A 57 -7.02 -11.48 2.03
CA GLU A 57 -5.81 -11.89 1.29
C GLU A 57 -4.85 -10.72 1.02
N ALA A 58 -5.15 -9.54 1.56
CA ALA A 58 -4.32 -8.37 1.38
C ALA A 58 -2.92 -8.57 1.99
N ALA A 59 -1.91 -8.19 1.22
CA ALA A 59 -0.52 -8.21 1.68
C ALA A 59 -0.30 -7.15 2.76
N VAL A 60 0.64 -7.44 3.66
CA VAL A 60 0.93 -6.61 4.84
C VAL A 60 2.34 -6.04 4.78
N VAL A 61 2.44 -4.74 5.02
CA VAL A 61 3.69 -4.05 5.34
C VAL A 61 3.61 -3.62 6.80
N SER A 62 4.44 -4.24 7.63
CA SER A 62 4.48 -4.03 9.09
C SER A 62 5.72 -3.28 9.55
N ASP A 63 6.64 -2.91 8.65
CA ASP A 63 7.85 -2.14 8.97
C ASP A 63 7.98 -0.94 8.01
N TYR A 64 8.15 0.26 8.56
CA TYR A 64 8.28 1.50 7.80
C TYR A 64 9.34 2.44 8.43
N PRO A 65 10.26 3.02 7.64
CA PRO A 65 10.43 2.85 6.19
C PRO A 65 10.80 1.42 5.82
N PRO A 66 10.32 0.89 4.68
CA PRO A 66 10.54 -0.52 4.37
C PRO A 66 12.02 -0.73 4.03
N LYS A 67 12.60 -1.84 4.49
CA LYS A 67 14.02 -2.18 4.22
C LYS A 67 14.31 -2.38 2.73
N ARG A 68 13.28 -2.65 1.94
CA ARG A 68 13.29 -2.78 0.48
C ARG A 68 12.04 -2.10 -0.09
N PRO A 69 12.06 -1.55 -1.31
CA PRO A 69 10.83 -1.13 -1.98
C PRO A 69 9.79 -2.25 -1.98
N VAL A 70 8.51 -1.90 -1.88
CA VAL A 70 7.46 -2.92 -1.99
C VAL A 70 7.39 -3.36 -3.45
N GLN A 71 7.43 -4.68 -3.67
CA GLN A 71 7.45 -5.28 -4.99
C GLN A 71 6.12 -5.99 -5.25
N LEU A 72 5.51 -5.68 -6.38
CA LEU A 72 4.28 -6.30 -6.88
C LEU A 72 4.67 -7.31 -7.95
N PHE A 73 4.45 -8.60 -7.67
CA PHE A 73 4.82 -9.70 -8.56
C PHE A 73 3.61 -10.24 -9.32
N ASP A 74 3.89 -11.07 -10.33
CA ASP A 74 2.92 -11.86 -11.08
C ASP A 74 1.79 -11.04 -11.74
N LEU A 75 2.09 -9.78 -12.10
CA LEU A 75 1.16 -8.91 -12.81
C LEU A 75 1.18 -9.22 -14.31
N ALA A 76 0.06 -9.68 -14.84
CA ALA A 76 -0.12 -9.83 -16.27
C ALA A 76 -0.09 -8.46 -16.99
N PRO A 77 0.29 -8.38 -18.28
CA PRO A 77 0.11 -7.16 -19.05
C PRO A 77 -1.37 -6.75 -19.10
N GLY A 78 -1.68 -5.49 -18.77
CA GLY A 78 -3.05 -5.01 -18.69
C GLY A 78 -3.31 -3.99 -17.59
N PRO A 79 -4.57 -3.53 -17.45
CA PRO A 79 -4.97 -2.61 -16.40
C PRO A 79 -5.04 -3.30 -15.03
N HIS A 80 -4.57 -2.62 -14.00
CA HIS A 80 -4.62 -3.04 -12.61
C HIS A 80 -5.07 -1.91 -11.68
N LYS A 81 -5.71 -2.29 -10.58
CA LYS A 81 -6.11 -1.38 -9.50
C LYS A 81 -5.42 -1.78 -8.20
N LEU A 82 -4.52 -0.94 -7.70
CA LEU A 82 -3.95 -1.06 -6.36
C LEU A 82 -4.82 -0.33 -5.34
N THR A 83 -5.18 -1.01 -4.26
CA THR A 83 -5.84 -0.40 -3.10
C THR A 83 -4.97 -0.63 -1.87
N ALA A 84 -4.63 0.43 -1.15
CA ALA A 84 -3.84 0.37 0.08
C ALA A 84 -4.53 1.14 1.21
N TRP A 85 -4.44 0.65 2.44
CA TRP A 85 -5.04 1.29 3.62
C TRP A 85 -4.28 0.95 4.90
N LEU A 86 -4.46 1.79 5.93
CA LEU A 86 -3.94 1.51 7.26
C LEU A 86 -4.96 0.76 8.11
N GLU A 87 -4.49 -0.22 8.87
CA GLU A 87 -5.25 -0.89 9.93
C GLU A 87 -4.59 -0.73 11.29
N LEU A 88 -5.40 -0.65 12.34
CA LEU A 88 -4.99 -0.71 13.73
C LEU A 88 -5.89 -1.72 14.45
N ASP A 89 -5.30 -2.68 15.15
CA ASP A 89 -6.03 -3.74 15.88
C ASP A 89 -7.06 -4.47 15.00
N GLY A 90 -6.67 -4.77 13.76
CA GLY A 90 -7.50 -5.47 12.76
C GLY A 90 -8.66 -4.65 12.19
N ARG A 91 -8.70 -3.34 12.45
CA ARG A 91 -9.73 -2.43 11.94
C ARG A 91 -9.13 -1.36 11.06
N ARG A 92 -9.84 -1.02 9.97
CA ARG A 92 -9.45 0.10 9.11
C ARG A 92 -9.38 1.39 9.91
N VAL A 93 -8.28 2.12 9.75
CA VAL A 93 -8.19 3.48 10.25
C VAL A 93 -8.93 4.37 9.26
N GLU A 94 -10.06 4.94 9.65
CA GLU A 94 -10.85 5.83 8.79
C GLU A 94 -10.72 7.27 9.27
N ASN A 95 -9.97 8.09 8.53
CA ASN A 95 -9.87 9.53 8.77
C ASN A 95 -10.20 10.30 7.48
N GLY A 96 -11.49 10.39 7.14
CA GLY A 96 -11.97 11.19 6.00
C GLY A 96 -11.40 10.82 4.63
N GLY A 97 -10.92 9.58 4.44
CA GLY A 97 -10.31 9.11 3.19
C GLY A 97 -8.80 9.30 3.06
N VAL A 98 -8.13 9.98 4.02
CA VAL A 98 -6.68 10.28 3.94
C VAL A 98 -5.80 9.03 4.18
N THR A 99 -6.38 7.98 4.74
CA THR A 99 -5.72 6.74 5.15
C THR A 99 -5.93 5.56 4.21
N ARG A 100 -6.65 5.79 3.09
CA ARG A 100 -6.86 4.84 2.00
C ARG A 100 -6.40 5.49 0.70
N VAL A 101 -5.63 4.74 -0.08
CA VAL A 101 -5.17 5.18 -1.39
C VAL A 101 -5.59 4.15 -2.43
N GLU A 102 -6.17 4.64 -3.52
CA GLU A 102 -6.46 3.85 -4.71
C GLU A 102 -5.64 4.39 -5.89
N ARG A 103 -5.06 3.46 -6.66
CA ARG A 103 -4.25 3.77 -7.83
C ARG A 103 -4.59 2.81 -8.96
N GLU A 104 -4.75 3.36 -10.14
CA GLU A 104 -4.90 2.59 -11.37
C GLU A 104 -3.65 2.76 -12.22
N PHE A 105 -3.20 1.67 -12.83
CA PHE A 105 -2.04 1.64 -13.70
C PHE A 105 -2.17 0.51 -14.74
N THR A 106 -1.41 0.59 -15.82
CA THR A 106 -1.36 -0.42 -16.87
C THR A 106 0.05 -0.99 -16.94
N VAL A 107 0.16 -2.31 -16.76
CA VAL A 107 1.41 -3.03 -17.00
C VAL A 107 1.57 -3.24 -18.50
N LEU A 108 2.68 -2.74 -19.03
CA LEU A 108 3.03 -2.91 -20.44
C LEU A 108 3.57 -4.32 -20.70
N PRO A 109 3.44 -4.84 -21.94
CA PRO A 109 4.12 -6.05 -22.39
C PRO A 109 5.64 -5.94 -22.29
#